data_AF-A0A6N9YQ26-F1
#
_entry.id   AF-A0A6N9YQ26-F1
#
_cell.length_a   1.000
_cell.length_b   1.000
_cell.length_c   1.000
_cell.angle_alpha   90.00
_cell.angle_beta   90.00
_cell.angle_gamma   90.00
#
_symmetry.space_group_name_H-M   'P 1'
#
loop_
_entity.id
_entity.type
_entity.pdbx_description
1 polymer ?
#
loop_
_entity_poly.entity_id
_entity_poly.type
_entity_poly.pdbx_seq_one_letter_code
_entity_poly.pdbx_strand_id
1 'polypeptide(L)'
;MTAYLTWTEVKLLAREPLVLVLSLMFPVLLMVLLVAAFRDHGGDVFAGLNGDVFYFTAYLGAAIAVMGFMGTPTHLAAYRDSGVVRRFRAAGLSARALVVSQAAVLVMLASVGAAAMTAVAWVTFDLAAPESAGGVIAAFAAGMLAFAGIGVLLGSVMPSARAAQGLGLLLFFGTFLLVGGGPPPSVLPDTLNDIAAWTPTGLLIVAIRSPWDGSGLDAPAMVALVVIAGAGFALATRRLARS
;
A
#
# COMPACT_ATOMS: atom_id res chain seq x y z
N MET A 1 -18.58 13.11 13.60
CA MET A 1 -18.58 11.64 13.79
C MET A 1 -17.40 10.95 13.11
N THR A 2 -17.12 11.13 11.82
CA THR A 2 -15.99 10.48 11.13
C THR A 2 -14.64 10.71 11.79
N ALA A 3 -14.29 11.97 12.12
CA ALA A 3 -13.02 12.28 12.78
C ALA A 3 -12.87 11.59 14.15
N TYR A 4 -13.96 11.46 14.90
CA TYR A 4 -13.95 10.77 16.19
C TYR A 4 -13.73 9.26 16.02
N LEU A 5 -14.36 8.65 15.01
CA LEU A 5 -14.13 7.25 14.66
C LEU A 5 -12.68 7.03 14.23
N THR A 6 -12.15 7.84 13.31
CA THR A 6 -10.75 7.78 12.89
C THR A 6 -9.80 7.88 14.09
N TRP A 7 -10.03 8.83 15.00
CA TRP A 7 -9.21 8.97 16.20
C TRP A 7 -9.27 7.74 17.12
N THR A 8 -10.43 7.09 17.19
CA THR A 8 -10.61 5.87 17.98
C THR A 8 -9.85 4.70 17.35
N GLU A 9 -9.95 4.52 16.04
CA GLU A 9 -9.21 3.49 15.28
C GLU A 9 -7.68 3.67 15.45
N VAL A 10 -7.19 4.89 15.35
CA VAL A 10 -5.76 5.21 15.54
C VAL A 10 -5.31 4.84 16.96
N LYS A 11 -6.12 5.14 17.98
CA LYS A 11 -5.82 4.76 19.37
C LYS A 11 -5.83 3.25 19.58
N LEU A 12 -6.74 2.53 18.92
CA LEU A 12 -6.81 1.07 18.99
C LEU A 12 -5.57 0.46 18.36
N LEU A 13 -5.20 0.91 17.17
CA LEU A 13 -4.00 0.45 16.47
C LEU A 13 -2.72 0.75 17.28
N ALA A 14 -2.63 1.93 17.90
CA ALA A 14 -1.51 2.29 18.79
C ALA A 14 -1.36 1.35 19.99
N ARG A 15 -2.40 0.58 20.34
CA ARG A 15 -2.38 -0.43 21.41
C ARG A 15 -2.07 -1.84 20.92
N GLU A 16 -1.84 -2.02 19.62
CA GLU A 16 -1.42 -3.27 19.00
C GLU A 16 0.03 -3.17 18.50
N PRO A 17 1.02 -3.10 19.43
CA PRO A 17 2.42 -2.84 19.07
C PRO A 17 2.98 -3.90 18.12
N LEU A 18 2.51 -5.15 18.22
CA LEU A 18 2.93 -6.22 17.33
C LEU A 18 2.52 -5.97 15.88
N VAL A 19 1.30 -5.45 15.64
CA VAL A 19 0.82 -5.12 14.29
C VAL A 19 1.63 -3.96 13.73
N LEU A 20 1.87 -2.92 14.53
CA LEU A 20 2.69 -1.77 14.12
C LEU A 20 4.13 -2.19 13.78
N VAL A 21 4.76 -2.95 14.68
CA VAL A 21 6.12 -3.43 14.49
C VAL A 21 6.18 -4.32 13.25
N LEU A 22 5.35 -5.35 13.11
CA LEU A 22 5.47 -6.25 11.97
C LEU A 22 5.11 -5.58 10.63
N SER A 23 4.09 -4.72 10.59
CA SER A 23 3.65 -4.06 9.34
C SER A 23 4.62 -2.99 8.84
N LEU A 24 5.35 -2.31 9.74
CA LEU A 24 6.30 -1.25 9.38
C LEU A 24 7.75 -1.74 9.36
N MET A 25 8.15 -2.57 10.31
CA MET A 25 9.53 -3.05 10.43
C MET A 25 9.89 -3.99 9.29
N PHE A 26 8.98 -4.83 8.81
CA PHE A 26 9.29 -5.75 7.72
C PHE A 26 9.69 -5.02 6.42
N PRO A 27 8.89 -4.07 5.87
CA PRO A 27 9.32 -3.30 4.71
C PRO A 27 10.61 -2.52 4.93
N VAL A 28 10.78 -1.91 6.11
CA VAL A 28 12.00 -1.14 6.44
C VAL A 28 13.23 -2.05 6.47
N LEU A 29 13.16 -3.19 7.16
CA LEU A 29 14.27 -4.13 7.29
C LEU A 29 14.71 -4.67 5.93
N LEU A 30 13.74 -5.09 5.12
CA LEU A 30 14.00 -5.65 3.80
C LEU A 30 14.52 -4.56 2.84
N MET A 31 13.99 -3.33 2.92
CA MET A 31 14.54 -2.19 2.20
C MET A 31 16.01 -1.97 2.57
N VAL A 32 16.34 -1.86 3.86
CA VAL A 32 17.73 -1.66 4.33
C VAL A 32 18.63 -2.77 3.80
N LEU A 33 18.19 -4.03 3.91
CA LEU A 33 18.96 -5.18 3.45
C LEU A 33 19.26 -5.10 1.95
N LEU A 34 18.24 -4.85 1.11
CA LEU A 34 18.42 -4.87 -0.34
C LEU A 34 19.11 -3.61 -0.86
N VAL A 35 18.84 -2.44 -0.28
CA VAL A 35 19.59 -1.21 -0.57
C VAL A 35 21.06 -1.41 -0.21
N ALA A 36 21.38 -1.94 0.97
CA ALA A 36 22.77 -2.22 1.35
C ALA A 36 23.45 -3.21 0.41
N ALA A 37 22.74 -4.25 -0.04
CA ALA A 37 23.28 -5.27 -0.93
C ALA A 37 23.51 -4.78 -2.37
N PHE A 38 22.66 -3.88 -2.87
CA PHE A 38 22.60 -3.54 -4.30
C PHE A 38 22.87 -2.06 -4.61
N ARG A 39 23.22 -1.22 -3.62
CA ARG A 39 23.49 0.22 -3.81
C ARG A 39 24.49 0.56 -4.92
N ASP A 40 25.50 -0.28 -5.11
CA ASP A 40 26.57 -0.04 -6.10
C ASP A 40 26.28 -0.72 -7.46
N HIS A 41 25.06 -1.25 -7.64
CA HIS A 41 24.61 -1.85 -8.89
C HIS A 41 23.61 -0.93 -9.59
N GLY A 42 23.51 -1.05 -10.92
CA GLY A 42 22.57 -0.28 -11.72
C GLY A 42 22.40 -0.88 -13.11
N GLY A 43 21.78 -0.12 -14.01
CA GLY A 43 21.54 -0.50 -15.40
C GLY A 43 20.16 -1.10 -15.63
N ASP A 44 19.95 -1.67 -16.83
CA ASP A 44 18.64 -2.13 -17.30
C ASP A 44 18.00 -3.16 -16.37
N VAL A 45 18.83 -3.93 -15.66
CA VAL A 45 18.35 -4.90 -14.68
C VAL A 45 17.49 -4.21 -13.61
N PHE A 46 17.84 -3.01 -13.19
CA PHE A 46 17.14 -2.21 -12.18
C PHE A 46 16.20 -1.17 -12.81
N ALA A 47 15.64 -1.47 -13.99
CA ALA A 47 14.77 -0.57 -14.74
C ALA A 47 15.43 0.80 -15.06
N GLY A 48 16.75 0.79 -15.30
CA GLY A 48 17.52 2.02 -15.59
C GLY A 48 17.84 2.87 -14.36
N LEU A 49 17.45 2.43 -13.16
CA LEU A 49 17.76 3.09 -11.89
C LEU A 49 19.02 2.49 -11.25
N ASN A 50 19.56 3.20 -10.25
CA ASN A 50 20.49 2.60 -9.30
C ASN A 50 19.73 1.63 -8.37
N GLY A 51 20.41 0.59 -7.90
CA GLY A 51 19.80 -0.48 -7.10
C GLY A 51 19.23 0.02 -5.77
N ASP A 52 19.84 1.03 -5.16
CA ASP A 52 19.32 1.69 -3.96
C ASP A 52 17.97 2.38 -4.20
N VAL A 53 17.84 3.20 -5.25
CA VAL A 53 16.60 3.87 -5.66
C VAL A 53 15.55 2.84 -6.06
N PHE A 54 15.96 1.81 -6.81
CA PHE A 54 15.08 0.74 -7.25
C PHE A 54 14.42 0.02 -6.06
N TYR A 55 15.21 -0.40 -5.07
CA TYR A 55 14.68 -1.08 -3.89
C TYR A 55 13.94 -0.13 -2.95
N PHE A 56 14.44 1.08 -2.75
CA PHE A 56 13.75 2.10 -1.96
C PHE A 56 12.31 2.32 -2.47
N THR A 57 12.14 2.59 -3.77
CA THR A 57 10.83 2.79 -4.39
C THR A 57 9.96 1.53 -4.37
N ALA A 58 10.56 0.34 -4.57
CA ALA A 58 9.86 -0.94 -4.45
C ALA A 58 9.24 -1.12 -3.06
N TYR A 59 9.99 -0.86 -2.00
CA TYR A 59 9.54 -1.07 -0.64
C TYR A 59 8.59 0.03 -0.15
N LEU A 60 8.67 1.26 -0.67
CA LEU A 60 7.64 2.28 -0.45
C LEU A 60 6.27 1.77 -0.92
N GLY A 61 6.22 1.19 -2.12
CA GLY A 61 5.00 0.57 -2.63
C GLY A 61 4.60 -0.68 -1.83
N ALA A 62 5.56 -1.51 -1.42
CA ALA A 62 5.29 -2.70 -0.61
C ALA A 62 4.64 -2.36 0.74
N ALA A 63 5.04 -1.27 1.39
CA ALA A 63 4.44 -0.80 2.63
C ALA A 63 2.93 -0.47 2.45
N ILE A 64 2.57 0.20 1.35
CA ILE A 64 1.16 0.45 0.99
C ILE A 64 0.44 -0.88 0.70
N ALA A 65 1.07 -1.75 -0.09
CA ALA A 65 0.47 -3.00 -0.55
C ALA A 65 0.15 -3.98 0.59
N VAL A 66 1.05 -4.13 1.58
CA VAL A 66 0.81 -4.92 2.79
C VAL A 66 -0.45 -4.45 3.52
N MET A 67 -0.60 -3.13 3.70
CA MET A 67 -1.75 -2.57 4.42
C MET A 67 -3.04 -2.74 3.62
N GLY A 68 -3.01 -2.48 2.31
CA GLY A 68 -4.19 -2.58 1.45
C GLY A 68 -4.65 -4.01 1.19
N PHE A 69 -3.74 -4.97 1.06
CA PHE A 69 -4.11 -6.37 0.80
C PHE A 69 -4.34 -7.19 2.07
N MET A 70 -3.66 -6.89 3.17
CA MET A 70 -3.75 -7.70 4.39
C MET A 70 -4.30 -6.91 5.57
N GLY A 71 -3.68 -5.78 5.94
CA GLY A 71 -4.03 -5.06 7.17
C GLY A 71 -5.49 -4.60 7.23
N THR A 72 -5.88 -3.68 6.36
CA THR A 72 -7.24 -3.13 6.30
C THR A 72 -8.32 -4.19 6.08
N PRO A 73 -8.22 -5.12 5.10
CA PRO A 73 -9.28 -6.09 4.87
C PRO A 73 -9.43 -7.10 6.01
N THR A 74 -8.34 -7.58 6.61
CA THR A 74 -8.40 -8.50 7.75
C THR A 74 -9.04 -7.83 8.96
N HIS A 75 -8.67 -6.57 9.25
CA HIS A 75 -9.24 -5.80 10.34
C HIS A 75 -10.75 -5.55 10.15
N LEU A 76 -11.15 -5.09 8.97
CA LEU A 76 -12.56 -4.81 8.67
C LEU A 76 -13.42 -6.09 8.65
N ALA A 77 -12.88 -7.21 8.15
CA ALA A 77 -13.56 -8.50 8.20
C ALA A 77 -13.72 -8.98 9.65
N ALA A 78 -12.72 -8.81 10.52
CA ALA A 78 -12.82 -9.13 11.94
C ALA A 78 -13.90 -8.28 12.65
N TYR A 79 -14.05 -7.01 12.27
CA TYR A 79 -15.13 -6.15 12.78
C TYR A 79 -16.51 -6.62 12.36
N ARG A 80 -16.64 -7.22 11.17
CA ARG A 80 -17.89 -7.84 10.71
C ARG A 80 -18.17 -9.13 11.47
N ASP A 81 -17.17 -10.00 11.62
CA ASP A 81 -17.27 -11.28 12.32
C ASP A 81 -17.70 -11.09 13.80
N SER A 82 -17.13 -10.09 14.46
CA SER A 82 -17.43 -9.75 15.86
C SER A 82 -18.67 -8.85 16.04
N GLY A 83 -19.39 -8.54 14.96
CA GLY A 83 -20.60 -7.71 14.99
C GLY A 83 -20.35 -6.25 15.40
N VAL A 84 -19.11 -5.75 15.35
CA VAL A 84 -18.78 -4.33 15.59
C VAL A 84 -19.46 -3.46 14.55
N VAL A 85 -19.45 -3.86 13.27
CA VAL A 85 -20.12 -3.10 12.20
C VAL A 85 -21.62 -2.97 12.47
N ARG A 86 -22.30 -4.02 12.94
CA ARG A 86 -23.72 -3.98 13.30
C ARG A 86 -23.99 -3.01 14.46
N ARG A 87 -23.12 -3.00 15.48
CA ARG A 87 -23.19 -2.06 16.61
C ARG A 87 -22.98 -0.62 16.17
N PHE A 88 -22.03 -0.37 15.27
CA PHE A 88 -21.83 0.97 14.68
C PHE A 88 -23.07 1.46 13.95
N ARG A 89 -23.74 0.60 13.17
CA ARG A 89 -25.00 0.96 12.50
C ARG A 89 -26.12 1.27 13.48
N ALA A 90 -26.29 0.45 14.52
CA ALA A 90 -27.28 0.71 15.57
C ALA A 90 -27.02 2.03 16.32
N ALA A 91 -25.76 2.43 16.45
CA ALA A 91 -25.35 3.72 17.03
C ALA A 91 -25.40 4.91 16.03
N GLY A 92 -25.95 4.72 14.83
CA GLY A 92 -26.10 5.78 13.82
C GLY A 92 -24.84 6.13 13.03
N LEU A 93 -23.76 5.33 13.11
CA LEU A 93 -22.58 5.53 12.26
C LEU A 93 -22.87 5.10 10.82
N SER A 94 -22.54 5.98 9.87
CA SER A 94 -22.73 5.70 8.44
C SER A 94 -21.63 4.78 7.90
N ALA A 95 -21.96 3.96 6.89
CA ALA A 95 -20.98 3.14 6.18
C ALA A 95 -19.83 3.97 5.59
N ARG A 96 -20.13 5.20 5.15
CA ARG A 96 -19.12 6.17 4.66
C ARG A 96 -18.13 6.54 5.75
N ALA A 97 -18.59 6.78 6.98
CA ALA A 97 -17.72 7.12 8.10
C ALA A 97 -16.72 5.99 8.40
N LEU A 98 -17.17 4.73 8.35
CA LEU A 98 -16.31 3.56 8.52
C LEU A 98 -15.30 3.40 7.38
N VAL A 99 -15.72 3.55 6.13
CA VAL A 99 -14.82 3.46 4.97
C VAL A 99 -13.72 4.55 5.05
N VAL A 100 -14.12 5.79 5.33
CA VAL A 100 -13.17 6.90 5.46
C VAL A 100 -12.24 6.72 6.66
N SER A 101 -12.72 6.19 7.79
CA SER A 101 -11.85 5.97 8.96
C SER A 101 -10.78 4.92 8.68
N GLN A 102 -11.15 3.80 8.05
CA GLN A 102 -10.19 2.75 7.68
C GLN A 102 -9.19 3.24 6.63
N ALA A 103 -9.64 4.02 5.64
CA ALA A 103 -8.75 4.64 4.66
C ALA A 103 -7.77 5.63 5.32
N ALA A 104 -8.23 6.46 6.25
CA ALA A 104 -7.40 7.41 6.96
C ALA A 104 -6.33 6.73 7.84
N VAL A 105 -6.65 5.59 8.45
CA VAL A 105 -5.67 4.79 9.21
C VAL A 105 -4.59 4.25 8.28
N LEU A 106 -4.95 3.68 7.13
CA LEU A 106 -3.96 3.22 6.15
C LEU A 106 -3.07 4.37 5.67
N VAL A 107 -3.67 5.50 5.28
CA VAL A 107 -2.91 6.69 4.82
C VAL A 107 -1.93 7.15 5.89
N MET A 108 -2.36 7.23 7.15
CA MET A 108 -1.49 7.62 8.26
C MET A 108 -0.32 6.65 8.40
N LEU A 109 -0.60 5.35 8.43
CA LEU A 109 0.42 4.33 8.69
C LEU A 109 1.41 4.21 7.53
N ALA A 110 0.93 4.25 6.30
CA ALA A 110 1.76 4.26 5.10
C ALA A 110 2.64 5.52 5.05
N SER A 111 2.11 6.68 5.46
CA SER A 111 2.89 7.93 5.55
C SER A 111 3.98 7.85 6.62
N VAL A 112 3.68 7.29 7.79
CA VAL A 112 4.69 7.08 8.86
C VAL A 112 5.77 6.10 8.40
N GLY A 113 5.38 5.00 7.76
CA GLY A 113 6.32 4.03 7.18
C GLY A 113 7.22 4.67 6.12
N ALA A 114 6.64 5.40 5.17
CA ALA A 114 7.39 6.11 4.13
C ALA A 114 8.35 7.15 4.72
N ALA A 115 7.93 7.90 5.73
CA ALA A 115 8.79 8.86 6.41
C ALA A 115 9.98 8.16 7.09
N ALA A 116 9.74 7.05 7.80
CA ALA A 116 10.80 6.27 8.43
C ALA A 116 11.78 5.69 7.39
N MET A 117 11.27 5.14 6.29
CA MET A 117 12.08 4.59 5.20
C MET A 117 12.91 5.68 4.51
N THR A 118 12.31 6.84 4.23
CA THR A 118 13.00 7.98 3.60
C THR A 118 14.10 8.51 4.52
N ALA A 119 13.83 8.63 5.82
CA ALA A 119 14.82 9.05 6.80
C ALA A 119 16.01 8.08 6.84
N VAL A 120 15.76 6.76 6.89
CA VAL A 120 16.83 5.75 6.86
C VAL A 120 17.60 5.81 5.54
N ALA A 121 16.92 5.91 4.40
CA ALA A 121 17.54 5.96 3.09
C ALA A 121 18.48 7.16 2.93
N TRP A 122 18.04 8.36 3.34
CA TRP A 122 18.87 9.56 3.26
C TRP A 122 20.00 9.56 4.29
N VAL A 123 19.73 9.21 5.55
CA VAL A 123 20.74 9.30 6.62
C VAL A 123 21.82 8.21 6.50
N THR A 124 21.44 7.00 6.10
CA THR A 124 22.37 5.83 6.09
C THR A 124 22.98 5.56 4.71
N PHE A 125 22.23 5.83 3.63
CA PHE A 125 22.65 5.42 2.30
C PHE A 125 23.00 6.58 1.36
N ASP A 126 22.75 7.83 1.76
CA ASP A 126 22.90 9.03 0.92
C ASP A 126 22.12 8.90 -0.40
N LEU A 127 20.89 8.36 -0.29
CA LEU A 127 20.04 8.10 -1.44
C LEU A 127 19.77 9.41 -2.21
N ALA A 128 19.92 9.34 -3.53
CA ALA A 128 19.62 10.47 -4.41
C ALA A 128 18.21 11.05 -4.15
N ALA A 129 18.03 12.35 -4.37
CA ALA A 129 16.69 12.93 -4.35
C ALA A 129 15.95 12.60 -5.65
N PRO A 130 14.61 12.42 -5.62
CA PRO A 130 13.83 12.33 -6.85
C PRO A 130 13.94 13.64 -7.65
N GLU A 131 13.83 13.56 -8.96
CA GLU A 131 13.76 14.75 -9.80
C GLU A 131 12.50 15.58 -9.50
N SER A 132 11.41 14.92 -9.09
CA SER A 132 10.15 15.57 -8.70
C SER A 132 9.61 15.05 -7.38
N ALA A 133 9.94 15.73 -6.27
CA ALA A 133 9.36 15.44 -4.96
C ALA A 133 7.83 15.55 -4.96
N GLY A 134 7.27 16.53 -5.68
CA GLY A 134 5.82 16.66 -5.86
C GLY A 134 5.20 15.47 -6.61
N GLY A 135 5.91 14.94 -7.60
CA GLY A 135 5.53 13.73 -8.32
C GLY A 135 5.47 12.51 -7.39
N VAL A 136 6.50 12.32 -6.55
CA VAL A 136 6.52 11.23 -5.55
C VAL A 136 5.34 11.34 -4.60
N ILE A 137 5.07 12.54 -4.05
CA ILE A 137 3.95 12.76 -3.12
C ILE A 137 2.61 12.45 -3.79
N ALA A 138 2.39 12.90 -5.03
CA ALA A 138 1.16 12.65 -5.76
C ALA A 138 0.96 11.16 -6.09
N ALA A 139 2.02 10.47 -6.54
CA ALA A 139 2.01 9.04 -6.80
C ALA A 139 1.73 8.22 -5.53
N PHE A 140 2.41 8.56 -4.43
CA PHE A 140 2.22 7.91 -3.15
C PHE A 140 0.79 8.13 -2.61
N ALA A 141 0.25 9.35 -2.74
CA ALA A 141 -1.13 9.66 -2.35
C ALA A 141 -2.16 8.85 -3.16
N ALA A 142 -2.02 8.78 -4.49
CA ALA A 142 -2.92 7.98 -5.31
C ALA A 142 -2.81 6.48 -5.01
N GLY A 143 -1.59 5.99 -4.77
CA GLY A 143 -1.31 4.64 -4.31
C GLY A 143 -2.02 4.30 -3.00
N MET A 144 -1.86 5.13 -1.97
CA MET A 144 -2.53 4.95 -0.68
C MET A 144 -4.05 4.92 -0.83
N LEU A 145 -4.64 5.79 -1.65
CA LEU A 145 -6.08 5.82 -1.88
C LEU A 145 -6.57 4.59 -2.64
N ALA A 146 -5.83 4.13 -3.66
CA ALA A 146 -6.16 2.93 -4.42
C ALA A 146 -6.17 1.69 -3.52
N PHE A 147 -5.11 1.51 -2.72
CA PHE A 147 -4.97 0.38 -1.83
C PHE A 147 -5.88 0.46 -0.59
N ALA A 148 -6.20 1.65 -0.10
CA ALA A 148 -7.28 1.83 0.86
C ALA A 148 -8.63 1.40 0.27
N GLY A 149 -8.93 1.78 -0.96
CA GLY A 149 -10.13 1.37 -1.70
C GLY A 149 -10.21 -0.15 -1.89
N ILE A 150 -9.10 -0.79 -2.27
CA ILE A 150 -8.97 -2.25 -2.37
C ILE A 150 -9.22 -2.90 -1.00
N GLY A 151 -8.53 -2.42 0.04
CA GLY A 151 -8.58 -3.02 1.37
C GLY A 151 -9.96 -2.95 2.01
N VAL A 152 -10.65 -1.81 1.92
CA VAL A 152 -12.02 -1.69 2.43
C VAL A 152 -13.01 -2.50 1.59
N LEU A 153 -12.80 -2.61 0.28
CA LEU A 153 -13.63 -3.46 -0.58
C LEU A 153 -13.46 -4.93 -0.20
N LEU A 154 -12.23 -5.44 -0.17
CA LEU A 154 -11.92 -6.80 0.27
C LEU A 154 -12.49 -7.08 1.66
N GLY A 155 -12.24 -6.22 2.65
CA GLY A 155 -12.78 -6.40 4.00
C GLY A 155 -14.32 -6.36 4.06
N SER A 156 -14.99 -5.71 3.11
CA SER A 156 -16.45 -5.68 3.03
C SER A 156 -17.08 -6.93 2.39
N VAL A 157 -16.33 -7.65 1.54
CA VAL A 157 -16.82 -8.80 0.77
C VAL A 157 -16.34 -10.13 1.32
N MET A 158 -15.17 -10.17 1.95
CA MET A 158 -14.59 -11.41 2.44
C MET A 158 -15.45 -12.02 3.57
N PRO A 159 -15.58 -13.36 3.58
CA PRO A 159 -16.49 -14.04 4.50
C PRO A 159 -15.98 -14.12 5.94
N SER A 160 -14.68 -13.91 6.16
CA SER A 160 -14.06 -13.87 7.50
C SER A 160 -12.70 -13.18 7.46
N ALA A 161 -12.20 -12.79 8.64
CA ALA A 161 -10.84 -12.28 8.80
C ALA A 161 -9.76 -13.25 8.29
N ARG A 162 -9.94 -14.56 8.53
CA ARG A 162 -9.01 -15.59 8.05
C ARG A 162 -8.98 -15.66 6.53
N ALA A 163 -10.13 -15.59 5.88
CA ALA A 163 -10.21 -15.61 4.42
C ALA A 163 -9.58 -14.34 3.82
N ALA A 164 -9.84 -13.17 4.41
CA ALA A 164 -9.20 -11.91 4.02
C ALA A 164 -7.67 -11.99 4.13
N GLN A 165 -7.14 -12.53 5.23
CA GLN A 165 -5.70 -12.71 5.41
C GLN A 165 -5.10 -13.67 4.37
N GLY A 166 -5.75 -14.81 4.11
CA GLY A 166 -5.27 -15.80 3.15
C GLY A 166 -5.21 -15.24 1.72
N LEU A 167 -6.28 -14.58 1.26
CA LEU A 167 -6.30 -13.93 -0.05
C LEU A 167 -5.30 -12.77 -0.11
N GLY A 168 -5.23 -11.97 0.95
CA GLY A 168 -4.30 -10.86 1.06
C GLY A 168 -2.83 -11.29 0.92
N LEU A 169 -2.47 -12.44 1.51
CA LEU A 169 -1.14 -13.01 1.40
C LEU A 169 -0.81 -13.40 -0.05
N LEU A 170 -1.75 -14.03 -0.75
CA LEU A 170 -1.60 -14.42 -2.15
C LEU A 170 -1.46 -13.19 -3.05
N LEU A 171 -2.30 -12.18 -2.86
CA LEU A 171 -2.25 -10.93 -3.64
C LEU A 171 -0.95 -10.16 -3.36
N PHE A 172 -0.56 -10.03 -2.09
CA PHE A 172 0.65 -9.34 -1.71
C PHE A 172 1.89 -10.06 -2.26
N PHE A 173 2.18 -11.29 -1.84
CA PHE A 173 3.40 -11.98 -2.29
C PHE A 173 3.39 -12.28 -3.78
N GLY A 174 2.22 -12.60 -4.35
CA GLY A 174 2.08 -12.86 -5.77
C GLY A 174 2.44 -11.65 -6.63
N THR A 175 2.03 -10.44 -6.24
CA THR A 175 2.37 -9.23 -7.00
C THR A 175 3.70 -8.60 -6.57
N PHE A 176 4.04 -8.65 -5.29
CA PHE A 176 5.28 -8.12 -4.72
C PHE A 176 6.52 -8.71 -5.40
N LEU A 177 6.55 -10.04 -5.60
CA LEU A 177 7.67 -10.70 -6.26
C LEU A 177 7.80 -10.34 -7.75
N LEU A 178 6.70 -9.95 -8.40
CA LEU A 178 6.70 -9.58 -9.81
C LEU A 178 7.20 -8.15 -10.05
N VAL A 179 7.08 -7.26 -9.07
CA VAL A 179 7.35 -5.81 -9.25
C VAL A 179 8.67 -5.33 -8.64
N GLY A 180 9.55 -6.26 -8.24
CA GLY A 180 10.86 -5.94 -7.66
C GLY A 180 10.92 -6.03 -6.14
N GLY A 181 9.98 -6.73 -5.50
CA GLY A 181 10.06 -7.04 -4.08
C GLY A 181 11.16 -8.04 -3.71
N GLY A 182 11.58 -8.87 -4.67
CA GLY A 182 12.75 -9.75 -4.54
C GLY A 182 13.76 -9.46 -5.64
N PRO A 183 13.80 -10.27 -6.71
CA PRO A 183 14.63 -9.97 -7.87
C PRO A 183 14.03 -8.81 -8.69
N PRO A 184 14.84 -8.06 -9.43
CA PRO A 184 14.33 -7.06 -10.36
C PRO A 184 13.46 -7.68 -11.47
N PRO A 185 12.38 -7.01 -11.95
CA PRO A 185 11.48 -7.55 -12.96
C PRO A 185 12.17 -7.97 -14.27
N SER A 186 13.27 -7.32 -14.62
CA SER A 186 14.09 -7.60 -15.81
C SER A 186 14.62 -9.05 -15.91
N VAL A 187 14.72 -9.77 -14.79
CA VAL A 187 15.14 -11.18 -14.80
C VAL A 187 13.96 -12.15 -14.89
N LEU A 188 12.73 -11.64 -14.88
CA LEU A 188 11.52 -12.42 -15.11
C LEU A 188 11.24 -12.56 -16.61
N PRO A 189 10.59 -13.65 -17.06
CA PRO A 189 10.07 -13.76 -18.41
C PRO A 189 9.11 -12.62 -18.75
N ASP A 190 9.10 -12.18 -20.03
CA ASP A 190 8.27 -11.09 -20.52
C ASP A 190 6.79 -11.24 -20.16
N THR A 191 6.24 -12.46 -20.24
CA THR A 191 4.85 -12.75 -19.86
C THR A 191 4.53 -12.36 -18.41
N LEU A 192 5.48 -12.54 -17.49
CA LEU A 192 5.28 -12.16 -16.08
C LEU A 192 5.36 -10.65 -15.90
N ASN A 193 6.25 -9.97 -16.64
CA ASN A 193 6.36 -8.52 -16.64
C ASN A 193 5.09 -7.86 -17.21
N ASP A 194 4.56 -8.41 -18.30
CA ASP A 194 3.30 -7.99 -18.89
C ASP A 194 2.16 -8.10 -17.87
N ILE A 195 2.03 -9.25 -17.19
CA ILE A 195 1.01 -9.43 -16.14
C ILE A 195 1.21 -8.41 -15.01
N ALA A 196 2.44 -8.23 -14.55
CA ALA A 196 2.77 -7.32 -13.46
C ALA A 196 2.34 -5.88 -13.75
N ALA A 197 2.54 -5.42 -15.00
CA ALA A 197 2.20 -4.06 -15.44
C ALA A 197 0.70 -3.72 -15.30
N TRP A 198 -0.19 -4.71 -15.37
CA TRP A 198 -1.64 -4.52 -15.22
C TRP A 198 -2.12 -4.67 -13.78
N THR A 199 -1.27 -5.10 -12.85
CA THR A 199 -1.66 -5.25 -11.44
C THR A 199 -1.72 -3.90 -10.73
N PRO A 200 -2.58 -3.74 -9.69
CA PRO A 200 -2.56 -2.53 -8.87
C PRO A 200 -1.20 -2.21 -8.26
N THR A 201 -0.43 -3.26 -7.91
CA THR A 201 0.92 -3.12 -7.37
C THR A 201 1.91 -2.67 -8.45
N GLY A 202 1.82 -3.17 -9.68
CA GLY A 202 2.65 -2.70 -10.79
C GLY A 202 2.42 -1.24 -11.11
N LEU A 203 1.15 -0.83 -11.22
CA LEU A 203 0.75 0.57 -11.41
C LEU A 203 1.28 1.47 -10.28
N LEU A 204 1.19 1.00 -9.03
CA LEU A 204 1.74 1.70 -7.87
C LEU A 204 3.25 1.91 -7.98
N ILE A 205 3.99 0.84 -8.31
CA ILE A 205 5.45 0.90 -8.40
C ILE A 205 5.91 1.80 -9.54
N VAL A 206 5.28 1.71 -10.72
CA VAL A 206 5.58 2.61 -11.84
C VAL A 206 5.33 4.06 -11.44
N ALA A 207 4.17 4.37 -10.85
CA ALA A 207 3.84 5.72 -10.42
C ALA A 207 4.86 6.29 -9.40
N ILE A 208 5.34 5.47 -8.45
CA ILE A 208 6.33 5.89 -7.45
C ILE A 208 7.73 6.08 -8.07
N ARG A 209 8.09 5.31 -9.11
CA ARG A 209 9.41 5.34 -9.75
C ARG A 209 9.58 6.45 -10.77
N SER A 210 8.56 6.76 -11.57
CA SER A 210 8.63 7.78 -12.62
C SER A 210 9.17 9.17 -12.20
N PRO A 211 8.92 9.65 -10.97
CA PRO A 211 9.53 10.90 -10.50
C PRO A 211 11.05 10.85 -10.27
N TRP A 212 11.66 9.66 -10.28
CA TRP A 212 13.09 9.42 -10.04
C TRP A 212 13.90 9.26 -11.31
N ASP A 213 13.29 8.74 -12.39
CA ASP A 213 13.93 8.57 -13.70
C ASP A 213 13.74 9.77 -14.64
N GLY A 214 13.11 10.84 -14.14
CA GLY A 214 12.84 12.08 -14.88
C GLY A 214 11.61 12.05 -15.79
N SER A 215 10.89 10.92 -15.87
CA SER A 215 9.61 10.85 -16.59
C SER A 215 8.47 11.60 -15.90
N GLY A 216 8.64 11.96 -14.62
CA GLY A 216 7.69 12.77 -13.87
C GLY A 216 6.52 11.95 -13.34
N LEU A 217 5.29 12.33 -13.69
CA LEU A 217 4.08 11.58 -13.30
C LEU A 217 3.64 10.66 -14.44
N ASP A 218 3.61 9.35 -14.18
CA ASP A 218 3.01 8.40 -15.11
C ASP A 218 1.48 8.56 -15.12
N ALA A 219 0.98 9.36 -16.08
CA ALA A 219 -0.43 9.68 -16.17
C ALA A 219 -1.34 8.43 -16.28
N PRO A 220 -1.03 7.40 -17.09
CA PRO A 220 -1.82 6.18 -17.14
C PRO A 220 -1.94 5.48 -15.78
N ALA A 221 -0.84 5.27 -15.06
CA ALA A 221 -0.83 4.64 -13.75
C ALA A 221 -1.61 5.48 -12.73
N MET A 222 -1.40 6.80 -12.74
CA MET A 222 -2.11 7.74 -11.87
C MET A 222 -3.63 7.67 -12.07
N VAL A 223 -4.10 7.69 -13.32
CA VAL A 223 -5.53 7.58 -13.64
C VAL A 223 -6.07 6.23 -13.19
N ALA A 224 -5.36 5.13 -13.48
CA ALA A 224 -5.78 3.80 -13.09
C ALA A 224 -5.89 3.67 -11.56
N LEU A 225 -4.94 4.18 -10.79
CA LEU A 225 -4.96 4.18 -9.33
C LEU A 225 -6.15 5.00 -8.79
N VAL A 226 -6.43 6.17 -9.35
CA VAL A 226 -7.60 6.98 -8.97
C VAL A 226 -8.92 6.26 -9.29
N VAL A 227 -9.02 5.59 -10.44
CA VAL A 227 -10.19 4.79 -10.81
C VAL A 227 -10.38 3.62 -9.86
N ILE A 228 -9.30 2.90 -9.51
CA ILE A 228 -9.31 1.81 -8.53
C ILE A 228 -9.78 2.31 -7.17
N ALA A 229 -9.26 3.46 -6.70
CA ALA A 229 -9.67 4.08 -5.46
C ALA A 229 -11.18 4.39 -5.44
N GLY A 230 -11.65 5.10 -6.48
CA GLY A 230 -13.05 5.50 -6.62
C GLY A 230 -13.99 4.29 -6.67
N ALA A 231 -13.65 3.28 -7.47
CA ALA A 231 -14.42 2.04 -7.58
C ALA A 231 -14.45 1.27 -6.24
N GLY A 232 -13.28 1.11 -5.59
CA GLY A 232 -13.14 0.44 -4.30
C GLY A 232 -14.01 1.09 -3.22
N PHE A 233 -13.88 2.40 -3.04
CA PHE A 233 -14.68 3.15 -2.06
C PHE A 233 -16.18 3.12 -2.35
N ALA A 234 -16.58 3.28 -3.61
CA ALA A 234 -17.99 3.26 -4.00
C ALA A 234 -18.63 1.88 -3.75
N LEU A 235 -17.97 0.81 -4.18
CA LEU A 235 -18.46 -0.56 -4.01
C LEU A 235 -18.48 -0.98 -2.54
N ALA A 236 -17.42 -0.70 -1.78
CA ALA A 236 -17.35 -1.00 -0.35
C ALA A 236 -18.44 -0.28 0.44
N THR A 237 -18.64 1.02 0.18
CA THR A 237 -19.69 1.82 0.83
C THR A 237 -21.07 1.26 0.53
N ARG A 238 -21.35 0.92 -0.74
CA ARG A 238 -22.63 0.31 -1.14
C ARG A 238 -22.85 -1.05 -0.46
N ARG A 239 -21.81 -1.87 -0.35
CA ARG A 239 -21.88 -3.19 0.29
C ARG A 239 -22.17 -3.08 1.79
N LEU A 240 -21.41 -2.24 2.50
CA LEU A 240 -21.55 -2.02 3.94
C LEU A 240 -22.87 -1.32 4.31
N ALA A 241 -23.42 -0.50 3.41
CA ALA A 241 -24.74 0.08 3.60
C ALA A 241 -25.89 -0.95 3.43
N ARG A 242 -25.64 -2.12 2.84
CA ARG A 242 -26.64 -3.18 2.64
C ARG A 242 -26.56 -4.32 3.66
N SER A 243 -25.40 -4.51 4.30
CA SER A 243 -25.15 -5.61 5.27
C SER A 243 -25.43 -5.22 6.72
#